data_AF-A0A7C9E6G4-F1
#
_entry.id   AF-A0A7C9E6G4-F1
#
_cell.length_a   1.000
_cell.length_b   1.000
_cell.length_c   1.000
_cell.angle_alpha   90.00
_cell.angle_beta   90.00
_cell.angle_gamma   90.00
#
_symmetry.space_group_name_H-M   'P 1'
#
loop_
_entity.id
_entity.type
_entity.pdbx_description
1 polymer ?
#
loop_
_entity_poly.entity_id
_entity_poly.type
_entity_poly.pdbx_seq_one_letter_code
_entity_poly.pdbx_strand_id
1 'polypeptide(L)'
;ELRVTQHIIGTHGYLAPEYLEHGVMTLKLDVFAFGVLLLELLSGKPAVFPSENKRTADNLLFMVMRKVFEGENVREELMGFMDSNMGNEYPLDLAYSMAQLALKCVDQDMNSR
;
A
#
# COMPACT_ATOMS: atom_id res chain seq x y z
N GLU A 1 -3.78 25.37 -7.71
CA GLU A 1 -3.45 25.87 -6.35
C GLU A 1 -3.37 24.68 -5.42
N LEU A 2 -2.30 24.59 -4.62
CA LEU A 2 -2.17 23.57 -3.57
C LEU A 2 -3.08 23.98 -2.41
N ARG A 3 -4.00 23.10 -2.02
CA ARG A 3 -4.87 23.32 -0.85
C ARG A 3 -4.20 22.67 0.36
N VAL A 4 -4.22 23.36 1.49
CA VAL A 4 -3.64 22.86 2.75
C VAL A 4 -4.67 22.95 3.86
N THR A 5 -4.72 21.95 4.74
CA THR A 5 -5.58 21.91 5.92
C THR A 5 -4.78 21.59 7.18
N GLN A 6 -5.26 22.05 8.34
CA GLN A 6 -4.75 21.62 9.65
C GLN A 6 -5.59 20.48 10.25
N HIS A 7 -6.71 20.14 9.61
CA HIS A 7 -7.64 19.12 10.07
C HIS A 7 -7.47 17.88 9.18
N ILE A 8 -6.69 16.92 9.67
CA ILE A 8 -6.46 15.63 9.01
C ILE A 8 -7.60 14.69 9.38
N ILE A 9 -8.32 14.21 8.37
CA ILE A 9 -9.45 13.30 8.54
C ILE A 9 -9.32 12.16 7.53
N GLY A 10 -9.46 10.93 8.01
CA GLY A 10 -9.60 9.75 7.17
C GLY A 10 -9.21 8.48 7.91
N THR A 11 -9.12 7.39 7.17
CA THR A 11 -8.84 6.06 7.73
C THR A 11 -7.34 5.80 7.77
N HIS A 12 -6.82 5.47 8.95
CA HIS A 12 -5.42 5.08 9.12
C HIS A 12 -5.06 3.93 8.16
N GLY A 13 -3.88 4.02 7.53
CA GLY A 13 -3.45 3.09 6.47
C GLY A 13 -3.72 3.56 5.05
N TYR A 14 -4.71 4.45 4.83
CA TYR A 14 -5.05 5.00 3.50
C TYR A 14 -4.63 6.45 3.31
N LEU A 15 -4.23 7.13 4.40
CA LEU A 15 -3.81 8.52 4.36
C LEU A 15 -2.40 8.65 3.78
N ALA A 16 -2.26 9.44 2.72
CA ALA A 16 -0.99 9.69 2.08
C ALA A 16 -0.04 10.52 2.97
N PRO A 17 1.28 10.34 2.86
CA PRO A 17 2.26 10.97 3.75
C PRO A 17 2.21 12.50 3.69
N GLU A 18 2.06 13.12 2.53
CA GLU A 18 1.99 14.58 2.39
C GLU A 18 0.78 15.20 3.10
N TYR A 19 -0.31 14.42 3.22
CA TYR A 19 -1.49 14.86 3.94
C TYR A 19 -1.27 14.75 5.44
N LEU A 20 -0.66 13.65 5.90
CA LEU A 20 -0.33 13.47 7.32
C LEU A 20 0.69 14.49 7.83
N GLU A 21 1.74 14.77 7.05
CA GLU A 21 2.86 15.60 7.47
C GLU A 21 2.58 17.10 7.31
N HIS A 22 1.96 17.48 6.20
CA HIS A 22 1.84 18.89 5.80
C HIS A 22 0.39 19.33 5.55
N GLY A 23 -0.58 18.42 5.64
CA GLY A 23 -1.98 18.72 5.33
C GLY A 23 -2.24 19.06 3.87
N VAL A 24 -1.34 18.67 2.97
CA VAL A 24 -1.44 18.98 1.54
C VAL A 24 -2.53 18.11 0.90
N MET A 25 -3.50 18.78 0.27
CA MET A 25 -4.63 18.14 -0.39
C MET A 25 -4.48 18.24 -1.91
N THR A 26 -4.38 17.08 -2.55
CA THR A 26 -4.32 16.94 -4.01
C THR A 26 -5.09 15.69 -4.44
N LEU A 27 -5.29 15.52 -5.74
CA LEU A 27 -5.84 14.26 -6.29
C LEU A 27 -4.91 13.05 -6.03
N LYS A 28 -3.64 13.29 -5.69
CA LYS A 28 -2.68 12.21 -5.38
C LYS A 28 -2.95 11.53 -4.04
N LEU A 29 -3.80 12.12 -3.19
CA LEU A 29 -4.32 11.45 -1.99
C LEU A 29 -5.19 10.25 -2.37
N ASP A 30 -6.10 10.43 -3.32
CA ASP A 30 -6.97 9.37 -3.81
C ASP A 30 -6.16 8.29 -4.55
N VAL A 31 -5.12 8.69 -5.30
CA VAL A 31 -4.20 7.74 -5.94
C VAL A 31 -3.48 6.87 -4.90
N PHE A 32 -3.00 7.48 -3.81
CA PHE A 32 -2.37 6.72 -2.73
C PHE A 32 -3.35 5.74 -2.09
N ALA A 33 -4.54 6.19 -1.72
CA ALA A 33 -5.57 5.34 -1.13
C ALA A 33 -6.00 4.21 -2.08
N PHE A 34 -6.09 4.47 -3.38
CA PHE A 34 -6.34 3.45 -4.41
C PHE A 34 -5.21 2.41 -4.48
N GLY A 35 -3.95 2.84 -4.39
CA GLY A 35 -2.81 1.92 -4.31
C GLY A 35 -2.91 0.98 -3.11
N VAL A 36 -3.28 1.50 -1.94
CA VAL A 36 -3.52 0.68 -0.73
C VAL A 36 -4.67 -0.31 -0.96
N LEU A 37 -5.79 0.13 -1.55
CA LEU A 37 -6.93 -0.72 -1.88
C LEU A 37 -6.53 -1.87 -2.83
N LEU A 38 -5.70 -1.61 -3.85
CA LEU A 38 -5.19 -2.65 -4.73
C LEU A 38 -4.39 -3.70 -3.96
N LEU A 39 -3.60 -3.30 -2.96
CA LEU A 39 -2.85 -4.24 -2.13
C LEU A 39 -3.76 -5.11 -1.25
N GLU A 40 -4.86 -4.55 -0.74
CA GLU A 40 -5.87 -5.33 -0.01
C GLU A 40 -6.53 -6.36 -0.92
N LEU A 41 -6.88 -5.98 -2.15
CA LEU A 41 -7.43 -6.90 -3.14
C LEU A 41 -6.46 -8.03 -3.51
N LEU A 42 -5.18 -7.73 -3.65
CA LEU A 42 -4.16 -8.74 -3.98
C LEU A 42 -3.90 -9.70 -2.82
N SER A 43 -3.92 -9.22 -1.58
CA SER A 43 -3.53 -10.00 -0.39
C SER A 43 -4.69 -10.62 0.39
N GLY A 44 -5.90 -10.11 0.23
CA GLY A 44 -7.04 -10.43 1.10
C GLY A 44 -6.87 -9.95 2.54
N LYS A 45 -5.88 -9.08 2.82
CA LYS A 45 -5.55 -8.56 4.16
C LYS A 45 -5.98 -7.10 4.29
N PRO A 46 -6.32 -6.65 5.51
CA PRO A 46 -6.62 -5.24 5.74
C PRO A 46 -5.37 -4.36 5.59
N ALA A 47 -5.57 -3.09 5.21
CA ALA A 47 -4.52 -2.09 5.04
C ALA A 47 -3.63 -1.89 6.29
N VAL A 48 -4.21 -2.11 7.47
CA VAL A 48 -3.54 -2.08 8.78
C VAL A 48 -3.85 -3.38 9.51
N PHE A 49 -2.82 -4.04 10.05
CA PHE A 49 -3.01 -5.24 10.85
C PHE A 49 -2.04 -5.29 12.04
N PRO A 50 -2.42 -5.96 13.14
CA PRO A 50 -1.61 -6.00 14.35
C PRO A 50 -0.20 -6.54 14.09
N SER A 51 0.79 -5.93 14.72
CA SER A 51 2.13 -6.52 14.78
C SER A 51 2.16 -7.75 15.69
N GLU A 52 3.01 -8.72 15.37
CA GLU A 52 3.29 -9.89 16.22
C GLU A 52 3.76 -9.47 17.61
N ASN A 53 4.51 -8.37 17.69
CA ASN A 53 4.89 -7.76 18.95
C ASN A 53 3.94 -6.62 19.29
N LYS A 54 3.08 -6.83 20.29
CA LYS A 54 2.12 -5.83 20.79
C LYS A 54 2.75 -4.52 21.29
N ARG A 55 4.08 -4.46 21.43
CA ARG A 55 4.82 -3.23 21.78
C ARG A 55 5.26 -2.40 20.58
N THR A 56 5.07 -2.91 19.37
CA THR A 56 5.42 -2.22 18.11
C THR A 56 4.16 -1.70 17.43
N ALA A 57 4.31 -0.68 16.58
CA ALA A 57 3.22 -0.14 15.80
C ALA A 57 2.62 -1.22 14.88
N ASP A 58 1.34 -1.07 14.53
CA ASP A 58 0.67 -1.95 13.58
C ASP A 58 1.38 -1.92 12.23
N ASN A 59 1.29 -3.05 11.52
CA ASN A 59 1.87 -3.18 10.19
C ASN A 59 1.00 -2.45 9.16
N LEU A 60 1.67 -1.74 8.26
CA LEU A 60 1.06 -1.12 7.09
C LEU A 60 1.30 -1.99 5.86
N LEU A 61 0.22 -2.38 5.19
CA LEU A 61 0.28 -3.33 4.09
C LEU A 61 1.17 -2.84 2.93
N PHE A 62 1.16 -1.54 2.62
CA PHE A 62 2.03 -0.96 1.60
C PHE A 62 3.53 -1.03 1.96
N MET A 63 3.89 -0.98 3.24
CA MET A 63 5.28 -1.17 3.67
C MET A 63 5.73 -2.62 3.54
N VAL A 64 4.82 -3.57 3.74
CA VAL A 64 5.09 -4.99 3.50
C VAL A 64 5.34 -5.24 2.01
N MET A 65 4.51 -4.67 1.13
CA MET A 65 4.71 -4.79 -0.31
C MET A 65 6.05 -4.18 -0.77
N ARG A 66 6.49 -3.06 -0.19
CA ARG A 66 7.82 -2.50 -0.47
C ARG A 66 8.93 -3.51 -0.18
N LYS A 67 8.87 -4.18 0.97
CA LYS A 67 9.84 -5.22 1.34
C LYS A 67 9.85 -6.39 0.35
N VAL A 68 8.66 -6.82 -0.11
CA VAL A 68 8.52 -7.86 -1.14
C VAL A 68 9.29 -7.50 -2.42
N PHE A 69 9.26 -6.23 -2.83
CA PHE A 69 9.96 -5.75 -4.04
C PHE A 69 11.44 -5.41 -3.82
N GLU A 70 11.87 -5.26 -2.57
CA GLU A 70 13.27 -5.05 -2.16
C GLU A 70 14.00 -6.39 -1.88
N GLY A 71 13.24 -7.49 -1.75
CA GLY A 71 13.75 -8.82 -1.48
C GLY A 71 14.52 -9.47 -2.63
N GLU A 72 15.27 -10.54 -2.33
CA GLU A 72 16.13 -11.23 -3.30
C GLU A 72 15.32 -12.05 -4.32
N ASN A 73 14.15 -12.56 -3.92
CA ASN A 73 13.27 -13.36 -4.78
C ASN A 73 11.84 -12.80 -4.79
N VAL A 74 11.68 -11.67 -5.48
CA VAL A 74 10.38 -10.97 -5.62
C VAL A 74 9.25 -11.91 -6.08
N ARG A 75 9.55 -12.92 -6.92
CA ARG A 75 8.54 -13.86 -7.41
C ARG A 75 7.93 -14.68 -6.26
N GLU A 76 8.78 -15.29 -5.45
CA GLU A 76 8.37 -16.15 -4.32
C GLU A 76 7.74 -15.32 -3.20
N GLU A 77 8.33 -14.16 -2.89
CA GLU A 77 7.80 -13.25 -1.89
C GLU A 77 6.43 -12.68 -2.30
N LEU A 78 6.24 -12.35 -3.58
CA LEU A 78 4.94 -11.94 -4.09
C LEU A 78 3.92 -13.07 -3.96
N MET A 79 4.27 -14.31 -4.30
CA MET A 79 3.36 -15.45 -4.10
C MET A 79 2.94 -15.61 -2.63
N GLY A 80 3.85 -15.36 -1.68
CA GLY A 80 3.54 -15.33 -0.24
C GLY A 80 2.70 -14.13 0.21
N PHE A 81 2.69 -13.05 -0.56
CA PHE A 81 1.86 -11.87 -0.30
C PHE A 81 0.41 -12.06 -0.73
N MET A 82 0.17 -12.77 -1.84
CA MET A 82 -1.16 -12.95 -2.45
C MET A 82 -2.15 -13.68 -1.53
N ASP A 83 -3.44 -13.41 -1.71
CA ASP A 83 -4.52 -14.05 -0.94
C ASP A 83 -4.45 -15.58 -1.08
N SER A 84 -4.29 -16.27 0.05
CA SER A 84 -4.21 -17.72 0.10
C SER A 84 -5.50 -18.41 -0.36
N ASN A 85 -6.64 -17.73 -0.30
CA ASN A 85 -7.93 -18.25 -0.79
C ASN A 85 -7.97 -18.35 -2.32
N MET A 86 -7.09 -17.66 -3.05
CA MET A 86 -6.99 -17.81 -4.50
C MET A 86 -6.27 -19.08 -4.93
N GLY A 87 -5.65 -19.84 -4.01
CA GLY A 87 -5.12 -21.18 -4.32
C GLY A 87 -4.06 -21.26 -5.44
N ASN A 88 -3.38 -20.14 -5.75
CA ASN A 88 -2.52 -19.96 -6.93
C ASN A 88 -3.25 -20.01 -8.29
N GLU A 89 -4.57 -19.80 -8.30
CA GLU A 89 -5.42 -19.72 -9.50
C GLU A 89 -5.44 -18.31 -10.10
N TYR A 90 -4.27 -17.71 -10.28
CA TYR A 90 -4.13 -16.39 -10.90
C TYR A 90 -2.88 -16.32 -11.80
N PRO A 91 -2.90 -15.50 -12.88
CA PRO A 91 -1.70 -15.27 -13.67
C PRO A 91 -0.67 -14.45 -12.87
N LEU A 92 0.46 -15.06 -12.52
CA LEU A 92 1.48 -14.40 -11.68
C LEU A 92 2.04 -13.12 -12.32
N ASP A 93 2.16 -13.07 -13.64
CA ASP A 93 2.64 -11.87 -14.34
C ASP A 93 1.63 -10.70 -14.22
N LEU A 94 0.33 -11.00 -14.17
CA LEU A 94 -0.70 -9.99 -13.95
C LEU A 94 -0.68 -9.53 -12.49
N ALA A 95 -0.54 -10.45 -11.53
CA ALA A 95 -0.37 -10.11 -10.12
C ALA A 95 0.86 -9.21 -9.91
N TYR A 96 1.98 -9.53 -10.55
CA TYR A 96 3.20 -8.71 -10.53
C TYR A 96 2.95 -7.31 -11.10
N SER A 97 2.29 -7.23 -12.26
CA SER A 97 1.96 -5.93 -12.89
C SER A 97 1.04 -5.08 -12.01
N MET A 98 0.04 -5.69 -11.37
CA MET A 98 -0.85 -5.01 -10.44
C MET A 98 -0.13 -4.56 -9.17
N ALA A 99 0.77 -5.40 -8.63
CA ALA A 99 1.58 -5.05 -7.47
C ALA A 99 2.54 -3.88 -7.78
N GLN A 100 3.16 -3.86 -8.96
CA GLN A 100 3.97 -2.71 -9.41
C GLN A 100 3.14 -1.43 -9.55
N LEU A 101 1.92 -1.52 -10.10
CA LEU A 101 1.02 -0.37 -10.19
C LEU A 101 0.67 0.15 -8.80
N ALA A 102 0.26 -0.76 -7.89
CA ALA A 102 -0.05 -0.41 -6.52
C ALA A 102 1.15 0.25 -5.81
N LEU A 103 2.36 -0.28 -6.02
CA LEU A 103 3.61 0.25 -5.44
C LEU A 103 3.91 1.67 -5.93
N LYS A 104 3.68 1.97 -7.22
CA LYS A 104 3.78 3.34 -7.75
C LYS A 104 2.73 4.25 -7.13
N CYS A 105 1.49 3.80 -7.01
CA CYS A 105 0.43 4.61 -6.42
C CYS A 105 0.73 5.00 -4.96
N VAL A 106 1.44 4.15 -4.20
CA VAL A 106 1.80 4.41 -2.79
C VAL A 106 3.21 5.00 -2.61
N ASP A 107 3.79 5.59 -3.67
CA ASP A 107 5.09 6.25 -3.58
C ASP A 107 5.06 7.39 -2.53
N GLN A 108 6.19 7.61 -1.86
CA GLN A 108 6.32 8.70 -0.89
C GLN A 108 6.27 10.06 -1.58
N ASP A 109 6.88 10.19 -2.76
CA ASP A 109 6.76 11.39 -3.57
C ASP A 109 5.45 11.37 -4.37
N MET A 110 4.53 12.27 -4.05
CA MET A 110 3.25 12.38 -4.74
C MET A 110 3.37 12.64 -6.25
N ASN A 111 4.48 13.22 -6.72
CA ASN A 111 4.73 13.48 -8.13
C ASN A 111 5.21 12.23 -8.89
N SER A 112 5.69 11.23 -8.16
CA SER A 112 6.13 9.94 -8.69
C SER A 112 5.00 8.89 -8.72
N ARG A 113 3.83 9.21 -8.14
CA ARG A 113 2.60 8.39 -8.17
C ARG A 113 1.86 8.47 -9.49
#